data_AF-A0A1G8AUJ3-F1
#
_entry.id   AF-A0A1G8AUJ3-F1
#
_cell.length_a   1.000
_cell.length_b   1.000
_cell.length_c   1.000
_cell.angle_alpha   90.00
_cell.angle_beta   90.00
_cell.angle_gamma   90.00
#
_symmetry.space_group_name_H-M   'P 1'
#
loop_
_entity.id
_entity.type
_entity.pdbx_description
1 polymer ?
#
loop_
_entity_poly.entity_id
_entity_poly.type
_entity_poly.pdbx_seq_one_letter_code
_entity_poly.pdbx_strand_id
1 'polypeptide(L)'
;MQLSIFSIQEPVACKKPLDKGIFMAAAQFVTALNFADEFELLSLSAVNTQAGTAKKGGLVFVRNGKLKMHPEIYDHLALISISSICAGSVYIHGRDKIAAEIVNLPYSDGILNLAGAEEDYMAFKRLCSPVSRFFLLHTKKVQWSAILSVFRFFMIDGIWDVVNFVAQRLQQADADVLSCAQLLGSMLEQEWYPVFYQSLQDFHVSRYPLSKVGLTLELPEMA
;
A
#
# COMPACT_ATOMS: atom_id res chain seq x y z
N MET A 1 33.38 -2.41 -47.86
CA MET A 1 32.28 -2.01 -46.94
C MET A 1 31.89 -3.23 -46.14
N GLN A 2 32.34 -3.35 -44.89
CA GLN A 2 31.90 -4.39 -43.94
C GLN A 2 30.89 -3.74 -42.97
N LEU A 3 29.66 -4.24 -42.96
CA LEU A 3 28.64 -3.85 -41.99
C LEU A 3 28.77 -4.75 -40.76
N SER A 4 29.28 -4.18 -39.66
CA SER A 4 29.24 -4.81 -38.34
C SER A 4 27.93 -4.42 -37.67
N ILE A 5 26.97 -5.37 -37.56
CA ILE A 5 25.61 -5.12 -37.04
C ILE A 5 25.37 -5.83 -35.68
N PHE A 6 26.35 -6.54 -35.14
CA PHE A 6 26.21 -7.14 -33.80
C PHE A 6 26.87 -6.26 -32.74
N SER A 7 26.24 -5.13 -32.45
CA SER A 7 26.38 -4.46 -31.16
C SER A 7 25.56 -5.28 -30.15
N ILE A 8 26.23 -6.16 -29.41
CA ILE A 8 25.65 -6.75 -28.21
C ILE A 8 25.38 -5.55 -27.28
N GLN A 9 24.11 -5.13 -27.19
CA GLN A 9 23.69 -4.17 -26.20
C GLN A 9 23.95 -4.82 -24.84
N GLU A 10 24.98 -4.36 -24.14
CA GLU A 10 25.12 -4.61 -22.71
C GLU A 10 23.77 -4.26 -22.06
N PRO A 11 23.21 -5.10 -21.17
CA PRO A 11 21.99 -4.75 -20.48
C PRO A 11 22.25 -3.45 -19.74
N VAL A 12 21.59 -2.38 -20.19
CA VAL A 12 21.62 -1.09 -19.51
C VAL A 12 21.01 -1.35 -18.14
N ALA A 13 21.86 -1.50 -17.12
CA ALA A 13 21.43 -1.58 -15.75
C ALA A 13 20.80 -0.24 -15.40
N CYS A 14 19.51 -0.09 -15.71
CA CYS A 14 18.72 1.06 -15.34
C CYS A 14 18.44 0.97 -13.84
N LYS A 15 19.45 1.26 -13.01
CA LYS A 15 19.28 1.37 -11.56
C LYS A 15 18.51 2.65 -11.27
N LYS A 16 17.18 2.58 -11.41
CA LYS A 16 16.27 3.63 -10.92
C LYS A 16 16.62 3.90 -9.45
N PRO A 17 16.63 5.16 -8.97
CA PRO A 17 16.84 5.42 -7.56
C PRO A 17 15.70 4.80 -6.75
N LEU A 18 16.01 4.16 -5.63
CA LEU A 18 15.00 3.72 -4.66
C LEU A 18 14.49 4.98 -3.96
N ASP A 19 13.27 5.40 -4.30
CA ASP A 19 12.70 6.63 -3.77
C ASP A 19 11.37 6.38 -3.05
N LYS A 20 10.87 7.44 -2.41
CA LYS A 20 9.60 7.44 -1.70
C LYS A 20 8.44 6.94 -2.57
N GLY A 21 8.38 7.30 -3.85
CA GLY A 21 7.30 6.94 -4.76
C GLY A 21 7.24 5.43 -5.03
N ILE A 22 8.40 4.77 -5.12
CA ILE A 22 8.49 3.30 -5.24
C ILE A 22 7.96 2.62 -3.98
N PHE A 23 8.35 3.10 -2.79
CA PHE A 23 7.84 2.58 -1.52
C PHE A 23 6.33 2.71 -1.38
N MET A 24 5.78 3.85 -1.81
CA MET A 24 4.34 4.10 -1.79
C MET A 24 3.58 3.14 -2.72
N ALA A 25 4.13 2.83 -3.90
CA ALA A 25 3.53 1.86 -4.82
C ALA A 25 3.65 0.42 -4.29
N ALA A 26 4.81 0.04 -3.77
CA ALA A 26 5.04 -1.26 -3.15
C ALA A 26 4.09 -1.52 -1.98
N ALA A 27 3.88 -0.53 -1.12
CA ALA A 27 2.98 -0.60 0.01
C ALA A 27 1.51 -0.80 -0.40
N GLN A 28 1.07 -0.15 -1.49
CA GLN A 28 -0.27 -0.38 -2.04
C GLN A 28 -0.45 -1.81 -2.53
N PHE A 29 0.54 -2.33 -3.24
CA PHE A 29 0.53 -3.72 -3.69
C PHE A 29 0.44 -4.68 -2.48
N VAL A 30 1.35 -4.55 -1.50
CA VAL A 30 1.38 -5.42 -0.31
C VAL A 30 0.06 -5.32 0.48
N THR A 31 -0.50 -4.12 0.62
CA THR A 31 -1.80 -3.94 1.29
C THR A 31 -2.93 -4.60 0.50
N ALA A 32 -2.91 -4.52 -0.84
CA ALA A 32 -3.95 -5.11 -1.68
C ALA A 32 -3.94 -6.65 -1.67
N LEU A 33 -2.80 -7.28 -1.31
CA LEU A 33 -2.73 -8.73 -1.14
C LEU A 33 -3.62 -9.28 -0.01
N ASN A 34 -4.00 -8.44 0.96
CA ASN A 34 -5.00 -8.82 1.99
C ASN A 34 -6.37 -9.13 1.38
N PHE A 35 -6.62 -8.71 0.14
CA PHE A 35 -7.94 -8.72 -0.50
C PHE A 35 -7.89 -9.42 -1.87
N ALA A 36 -6.98 -10.37 -2.05
CA ALA A 36 -6.73 -11.05 -3.32
C ALA A 36 -7.96 -11.84 -3.85
N ASP A 37 -8.88 -12.25 -2.97
CA ASP A 37 -10.13 -12.90 -3.36
C ASP A 37 -11.15 -11.91 -4.00
N GLU A 38 -10.94 -10.61 -3.77
CA GLU A 38 -11.84 -9.54 -4.22
C GLU A 38 -11.28 -8.71 -5.36
N PHE A 39 -9.95 -8.61 -5.46
CA PHE A 39 -9.25 -7.82 -6.47
C PHE A 39 -8.23 -8.67 -7.20
N GLU A 40 -8.36 -8.70 -8.53
CA GLU A 40 -7.34 -9.23 -9.42
C GLU A 40 -6.27 -8.17 -9.65
N LEU A 41 -5.08 -8.39 -9.08
CA LEU A 41 -3.92 -7.49 -9.24
C LEU A 41 -3.27 -7.74 -10.61
N LEU A 42 -3.26 -6.72 -11.47
CA LEU A 42 -2.78 -6.86 -12.85
C LEU A 42 -1.32 -6.45 -13.00
N SER A 43 -1.02 -5.20 -12.64
CA SER A 43 0.31 -4.65 -12.80
C SER A 43 0.64 -3.59 -11.76
N LEU A 44 1.93 -3.42 -11.53
CA LEU A 44 2.49 -2.44 -10.64
C LEU A 44 3.55 -1.66 -11.41
N SER A 45 3.43 -0.34 -11.46
CA SER A 45 4.38 0.52 -12.15
C SER A 45 5.19 1.35 -11.17
N ALA A 46 6.41 1.70 -11.56
CA ALA A 46 7.21 2.73 -10.91
C ALA A 46 7.34 3.89 -11.90
N VAL A 47 6.62 5.00 -11.68
CA VAL A 47 6.72 6.17 -12.55
C VAL A 47 7.90 7.02 -12.09
N ASN A 48 9.09 6.72 -12.63
CA ASN A 48 10.27 7.55 -12.40
C ASN A 48 10.65 8.28 -13.69
N THR A 49 9.75 9.16 -14.17
CA THR A 49 9.96 9.80 -15.45
C THR A 49 10.91 11.00 -15.41
N GLN A 50 11.19 11.63 -14.25
CA GLN A 50 12.15 12.75 -14.17
C GLN A 50 12.80 12.90 -12.78
N ALA A 51 14.11 13.15 -12.75
CA ALA A 51 14.83 13.56 -11.54
C ALA A 51 14.22 14.85 -10.98
N GLY A 52 13.78 14.82 -9.71
CA GLY A 52 13.22 15.99 -9.01
C GLY A 52 11.69 16.01 -8.90
N THR A 53 10.97 15.12 -9.59
CA THR A 53 9.53 14.93 -9.37
C THR A 53 9.27 13.45 -9.07
N ALA A 54 9.42 13.05 -7.81
CA ALA A 54 9.05 11.71 -7.36
C ALA A 54 7.51 11.56 -7.48
N LYS A 55 7.03 11.15 -8.66
CA LYS A 55 5.65 10.75 -8.85
C LYS A 55 5.53 9.31 -8.42
N LYS A 56 4.52 9.03 -7.61
CA LYS A 56 4.20 7.67 -7.20
C LYS A 56 3.90 6.80 -8.42
N GLY A 57 4.39 5.56 -8.38
CA GLY A 57 3.95 4.49 -9.25
C GLY A 57 2.46 4.15 -9.10
N GLY A 58 1.90 3.37 -10.02
CA GLY A 58 0.49 2.98 -10.01
C GLY A 58 0.30 1.48 -9.78
N LEU A 59 -0.63 1.11 -8.91
CA LEU A 59 -1.17 -0.24 -8.85
C LEU A 59 -2.42 -0.31 -9.74
N VAL A 60 -2.43 -1.22 -10.70
CA VAL A 60 -3.59 -1.52 -11.54
C VAL A 60 -4.20 -2.83 -11.07
N PHE A 61 -5.48 -2.79 -10.71
CA PHE A 61 -6.22 -3.97 -10.31
C PHE A 61 -7.67 -3.88 -10.78
N VAL A 62 -8.32 -5.04 -10.91
CA VAL A 62 -9.72 -5.17 -11.29
C VAL A 62 -10.48 -5.80 -10.14
N ARG A 63 -11.56 -5.16 -9.73
CA ARG A 63 -12.47 -5.73 -8.73
C ARG A 63 -13.27 -6.88 -9.35
N ASN A 64 -13.45 -7.95 -8.59
CA ASN A 64 -14.36 -9.03 -8.95
C ASN A 64 -15.81 -8.50 -9.08
N GLY A 65 -16.28 -8.37 -10.32
CA GLY A 65 -17.59 -7.82 -10.64
C GLY A 65 -18.78 -8.60 -10.07
N LYS A 66 -18.56 -9.85 -9.64
CA LYS A 66 -19.60 -10.70 -9.01
C LYS A 66 -19.91 -10.29 -7.58
N LEU A 67 -18.99 -9.62 -6.90
CA LEU A 67 -19.20 -9.16 -5.52
C LEU A 67 -20.09 -7.92 -5.52
N LYS A 68 -21.07 -7.86 -4.61
CA LYS A 68 -21.90 -6.66 -4.43
C LYS A 68 -21.10 -5.58 -3.71
N MET A 69 -21.29 -4.31 -4.07
CA MET A 69 -20.68 -3.20 -3.34
C MET A 69 -21.21 -3.14 -1.89
N HIS A 70 -20.41 -3.65 -0.97
CA HIS A 70 -20.66 -3.66 0.49
C HIS A 70 -19.73 -2.61 1.14
N PRO A 71 -20.08 -2.01 2.30
CA PRO A 71 -19.17 -1.17 3.09
C PRO A 71 -17.77 -1.76 3.26
N GLU A 72 -17.63 -3.08 3.40
CA GLU A 72 -16.32 -3.76 3.48
C GLU A 72 -15.46 -3.52 2.24
N ILE A 73 -16.00 -3.65 1.03
CA ILE A 73 -15.25 -3.38 -0.21
C ILE A 73 -14.78 -1.92 -0.25
N TYR A 74 -15.60 -0.98 0.20
CA TYR A 74 -15.19 0.43 0.29
C TYR A 74 -14.07 0.63 1.32
N ASP A 75 -14.10 -0.10 2.43
CA ASP A 75 -13.05 -0.10 3.44
C ASP A 75 -11.74 -0.71 2.89
N HIS A 76 -11.80 -1.83 2.16
CA HIS A 76 -10.63 -2.46 1.52
C HIS A 76 -9.95 -1.50 0.56
N LEU A 77 -10.73 -0.87 -0.33
CA LEU A 77 -10.23 0.17 -1.24
C LEU A 77 -9.65 1.37 -0.49
N ALA A 78 -10.26 1.76 0.64
CA ALA A 78 -9.77 2.87 1.46
C ALA A 78 -8.41 2.53 2.09
N LEU A 79 -8.24 1.31 2.62
CA LEU A 79 -6.98 0.80 3.17
C LEU A 79 -5.89 0.75 2.10
N ILE A 80 -6.19 0.22 0.90
CA ILE A 80 -5.25 0.25 -0.23
C ILE A 80 -4.87 1.69 -0.57
N SER A 81 -5.83 2.61 -0.67
CA SER A 81 -5.55 4.00 -1.03
C SER A 81 -4.63 4.69 -0.01
N ILE A 82 -4.97 4.62 1.27
CA ILE A 82 -4.24 5.32 2.35
C ILE A 82 -2.88 4.69 2.69
N SER A 83 -2.64 3.45 2.27
CA SER A 83 -1.36 2.75 2.45
C SER A 83 -0.16 3.47 1.82
N SER A 84 -0.38 4.18 0.71
CA SER A 84 0.64 5.01 0.07
C SER A 84 1.16 6.10 1.01
N ILE A 85 0.26 6.87 1.62
CA ILE A 85 0.58 7.98 2.53
C ILE A 85 1.23 7.45 3.81
N CYS A 86 0.72 6.35 4.35
CA CYS A 86 1.30 5.71 5.53
C CYS A 86 2.72 5.23 5.25
N ALA A 87 2.97 4.61 4.09
CA ALA A 87 4.31 4.18 3.69
C ALA A 87 5.26 5.34 3.41
N GLY A 88 4.78 6.40 2.76
CA GLY A 88 5.56 7.64 2.57
C GLY A 88 5.95 8.29 3.91
N SER A 89 5.08 8.20 4.91
CA SER A 89 5.34 8.67 6.27
C SER A 89 6.39 7.82 6.97
N VAL A 90 6.29 6.48 6.88
CA VAL A 90 7.32 5.55 7.39
C VAL A 90 8.66 5.77 6.71
N TYR A 91 8.69 5.99 5.40
CA TYR A 91 9.92 6.25 4.65
C TYR A 91 10.64 7.52 5.13
N ILE A 92 9.90 8.60 5.44
CA ILE A 92 10.49 9.89 5.84
C ILE A 92 10.88 9.91 7.33
N HIS A 93 10.03 9.35 8.18
CA HIS A 93 10.19 9.48 9.63
C HIS A 93 10.87 8.26 10.28
N GLY A 94 10.92 7.13 9.56
CA GLY A 94 11.39 5.85 10.09
C GLY A 94 10.28 5.09 10.83
N ARG A 95 10.36 3.75 10.78
CA ARG A 95 9.38 2.84 11.39
C ARG A 95 9.27 3.06 12.92
N ASP A 96 10.40 3.21 13.61
CA ASP A 96 10.43 3.36 15.07
C ASP A 96 9.71 4.62 15.55
N LYS A 97 9.93 5.74 14.86
CA LYS A 97 9.25 7.01 15.20
C LYS A 97 7.75 6.92 14.96
N ILE A 98 7.34 6.33 13.83
CA ILE A 98 5.92 6.09 13.54
C ILE A 98 5.31 5.19 14.62
N ALA A 99 5.96 4.08 14.98
CA ALA A 99 5.46 3.16 16.02
C ALA A 99 5.24 3.87 17.37
N ALA A 100 6.13 4.79 17.75
CA ALA A 100 6.01 5.57 18.98
C ALA A 100 4.89 6.63 18.93
N GLU A 101 4.62 7.21 17.76
CA GLU A 101 3.74 8.38 17.63
C GLU A 101 2.34 8.06 17.06
N ILE A 102 2.10 6.87 16.50
CA ILE A 102 0.82 6.53 15.85
C ILE A 102 -0.40 6.68 16.77
N VAL A 103 -0.24 6.47 18.08
CA VAL A 103 -1.33 6.62 19.06
C VAL A 103 -1.83 8.07 19.16
N ASN A 104 -0.99 9.04 18.78
CA ASN A 104 -1.29 10.47 18.83
C ASN A 104 -1.89 11.01 17.53
N LEU A 105 -1.91 10.22 16.46
CA LEU A 105 -2.34 10.65 15.12
C LEU A 105 -3.72 11.32 15.07
N PRO A 106 -4.75 10.84 15.82
CA PRO A 106 -6.05 11.52 15.83
C PRO A 106 -6.01 12.95 16.36
N TYR A 107 -4.94 13.32 17.09
CA TYR A 107 -4.73 14.61 17.74
C TYR A 107 -3.61 15.42 17.09
N SER A 108 -2.72 14.79 16.33
CA SER A 108 -1.61 15.42 15.63
C SER A 108 -1.32 14.71 14.31
N ASP A 109 -1.56 15.38 13.19
CA ASP A 109 -1.30 14.87 11.84
C ASP A 109 0.14 15.15 11.35
N GLY A 110 1.02 15.65 12.23
CA GLY A 110 2.36 16.13 11.87
C GLY A 110 3.31 15.06 11.32
N ILE A 111 3.00 13.78 11.49
CA ILE A 111 3.77 12.66 10.91
C ILE A 111 3.19 12.14 9.60
N LEU A 112 2.02 12.62 9.14
CA LEU A 112 1.44 12.21 7.87
C LEU A 112 2.08 12.98 6.71
N ASN A 113 2.73 12.27 5.80
CA ASN A 113 3.28 12.85 4.59
C ASN A 113 2.36 12.63 3.38
N LEU A 114 1.67 13.69 2.95
CA LEU A 114 0.78 13.64 1.79
C LEU A 114 1.49 13.86 0.45
N ALA A 115 2.74 14.35 0.47
CA ALA A 115 3.41 14.82 -0.74
C ALA A 115 3.58 13.68 -1.76
N GLY A 116 2.99 13.83 -2.94
CA GLY A 116 3.05 12.83 -4.01
C GLY A 116 2.00 11.70 -3.92
N ALA A 117 1.05 11.78 -2.98
CA ALA A 117 -0.14 10.90 -2.88
C ALA A 117 -1.44 11.66 -2.62
N GLU A 118 -1.53 12.90 -3.11
CA GLU A 118 -2.71 13.75 -2.95
C GLU A 118 -3.96 13.10 -3.60
N GLU A 119 -3.79 12.44 -4.74
CA GLU A 119 -4.86 11.72 -5.42
C GLU A 119 -5.37 10.52 -4.60
N ASP A 120 -4.46 9.74 -4.01
CA ASP A 120 -4.80 8.63 -3.12
C ASP A 120 -5.54 9.15 -1.88
N TYR A 121 -5.11 10.28 -1.32
CA TYR A 121 -5.81 10.90 -0.18
C TYR A 121 -7.24 11.29 -0.55
N MET A 122 -7.43 11.87 -1.74
CA MET A 122 -8.74 12.28 -2.21
C MET A 122 -9.64 11.08 -2.55
N ALA A 123 -9.07 9.97 -3.04
CA ALA A 123 -9.78 8.71 -3.24
C ALA A 123 -10.18 8.10 -1.89
N PHE A 124 -9.23 7.98 -0.96
CA PHE A 124 -9.44 7.52 0.40
C PHE A 124 -10.61 8.24 1.11
N LYS A 125 -10.64 9.58 1.06
CA LYS A 125 -11.73 10.35 1.67
C LYS A 125 -13.10 10.01 1.08
N ARG A 126 -13.17 9.80 -0.24
CA ARG A 126 -14.40 9.40 -0.94
C ARG A 126 -14.85 7.99 -0.52
N LEU A 127 -13.90 7.06 -0.42
CA LEU A 127 -14.14 5.66 -0.06
C LEU A 127 -14.58 5.49 1.41
N CYS A 128 -14.15 6.37 2.31
CA CYS A 128 -14.63 6.35 3.70
C CYS A 128 -16.10 6.75 3.86
N SER A 129 -16.68 7.50 2.92
CA SER A 129 -18.04 8.05 3.08
C SER A 129 -19.13 6.97 3.09
N PRO A 130 -19.13 5.95 2.20
CA PRO A 130 -20.07 4.84 2.27
C PRO A 130 -20.02 4.07 3.59
N VAL A 131 -18.82 3.79 4.10
CA VAL A 131 -18.61 3.10 5.39
C VAL A 131 -19.20 3.92 6.55
N SER A 132 -18.89 5.21 6.58
CA SER A 132 -19.41 6.16 7.57
C SER A 132 -20.94 6.20 7.57
N ARG A 133 -21.58 6.26 6.40
CA ARG A 133 -23.04 6.26 6.28
C ARG A 133 -23.66 4.93 6.73
N PHE A 134 -23.05 3.81 6.37
CA PHE A 134 -23.57 2.49 6.72
C PHE A 134 -23.60 2.27 8.23
N PHE A 135 -22.51 2.59 8.93
CA PHE A 135 -22.41 2.40 10.39
C PHE A 135 -22.90 3.59 11.23
N LEU A 136 -23.37 4.66 10.58
CA LEU A 136 -23.76 5.93 11.23
C LEU A 136 -22.64 6.44 12.14
N LEU A 137 -21.43 6.51 11.59
CA LEU A 137 -20.22 7.01 12.24
C LEU A 137 -19.77 8.31 11.57
N HIS A 138 -19.18 9.22 12.35
CA HIS A 138 -18.58 10.42 11.79
C HIS A 138 -17.44 10.06 10.80
N THR A 139 -17.39 10.66 9.61
CA THR A 139 -16.42 10.26 8.56
C THR A 139 -14.97 10.31 9.04
N LYS A 140 -14.60 11.32 9.83
CA LYS A 140 -13.24 11.41 10.43
C LYS A 140 -12.89 10.19 11.28
N LYS A 141 -13.84 9.58 11.99
CA LYS A 141 -13.60 8.38 12.81
C LYS A 141 -13.24 7.18 11.92
N VAL A 142 -13.96 7.01 10.81
CA VAL A 142 -13.67 5.97 9.82
C VAL A 142 -12.30 6.20 9.19
N GLN A 143 -11.97 7.45 8.83
CA GLN A 143 -10.67 7.79 8.27
C GLN A 143 -9.53 7.46 9.23
N TRP A 144 -9.63 7.86 10.50
CA TRP A 144 -8.62 7.56 11.50
C TRP A 144 -8.48 6.06 11.78
N SER A 145 -9.59 5.34 11.86
CA SER A 145 -9.57 3.87 11.99
C SER A 145 -8.77 3.23 10.85
N ALA A 146 -9.04 3.63 9.60
CA ALA A 146 -8.31 3.09 8.44
C ALA A 146 -6.81 3.47 8.45
N ILE A 147 -6.47 4.73 8.77
CA ILE A 147 -5.07 5.19 8.88
C ILE A 147 -4.32 4.36 9.93
N LEU A 148 -4.91 4.22 11.13
CA LEU A 148 -4.29 3.48 12.23
C LEU A 148 -4.13 2.00 11.91
N SER A 149 -5.15 1.38 11.31
CA SER A 149 -5.06 -0.02 10.88
C SER A 149 -3.94 -0.24 9.87
N VAL A 150 -3.75 0.66 8.90
CA VAL A 150 -2.65 0.56 7.93
C VAL A 150 -1.28 0.74 8.58
N PHE A 151 -1.12 1.70 9.50
CA PHE A 151 0.14 1.82 10.23
C PHE A 151 0.44 0.57 11.05
N ARG A 152 -0.55 0.06 11.78
CA ARG A 152 -0.41 -1.19 12.56
C ARG A 152 -0.04 -2.36 11.66
N PHE A 153 -0.64 -2.47 10.48
CA PHE A 153 -0.26 -3.48 9.49
C PHE A 153 1.23 -3.39 9.12
N PHE A 154 1.74 -2.18 8.83
CA PHE A 154 3.18 -1.99 8.57
C PHE A 154 4.08 -2.20 9.80
N MET A 155 3.52 -2.20 11.01
CA MET A 155 4.25 -2.51 12.24
C MET A 155 4.28 -4.01 12.54
N ILE A 156 3.47 -4.86 11.89
CA ILE A 156 3.57 -6.31 12.03
C ILE A 156 4.94 -6.77 11.51
N ASP A 157 5.58 -7.68 12.24
CA ASP A 157 6.90 -8.19 11.88
C ASP A 157 6.91 -8.82 10.49
N GLY A 158 7.96 -8.50 9.72
CA GLY A 158 8.13 -8.95 8.34
C GLY A 158 7.34 -8.15 7.29
N ILE A 159 6.24 -7.46 7.62
CA ILE A 159 5.44 -6.73 6.61
C ILE A 159 6.27 -5.64 5.92
N TRP A 160 6.99 -4.83 6.70
CA TRP A 160 7.83 -3.78 6.12
C TRP A 160 8.99 -4.36 5.28
N ASP A 161 9.52 -5.53 5.64
CA ASP A 161 10.54 -6.21 4.86
C ASP A 161 10.00 -6.70 3.51
N VAL A 162 8.74 -7.12 3.46
CA VAL A 162 8.05 -7.43 2.20
C VAL A 162 7.83 -6.18 1.35
N VAL A 163 7.47 -5.05 1.97
CA VAL A 163 7.40 -3.76 1.25
C VAL A 163 8.77 -3.39 0.68
N ASN A 164 9.85 -3.54 1.46
CA ASN A 164 11.22 -3.33 0.99
C ASN A 164 11.56 -4.26 -0.19
N PHE A 165 11.21 -5.54 -0.11
CA PHE A 165 11.45 -6.51 -1.19
C PHE A 165 10.72 -6.12 -2.47
N VAL A 166 9.43 -5.77 -2.39
CA VAL A 166 8.65 -5.35 -3.55
C VAL A 166 9.20 -4.05 -4.14
N ALA A 167 9.59 -3.09 -3.29
CA ALA A 167 10.21 -1.85 -3.73
C ALA A 167 11.54 -2.11 -4.49
N GLN A 168 12.38 -3.03 -4.00
CA GLN A 168 13.61 -3.43 -4.68
C GLN A 168 13.32 -4.12 -6.02
N ARG A 169 12.31 -5.00 -6.10
CA ARG A 169 11.91 -5.64 -7.35
C ARG A 169 11.40 -4.63 -8.39
N LEU A 170 10.65 -3.62 -7.95
CA LEU A 170 10.23 -2.51 -8.83
C LEU A 170 11.40 -1.66 -9.29
N GLN A 171 12.36 -1.39 -8.41
CA GLN A 171 13.56 -0.64 -8.74
C GLN A 171 14.43 -1.35 -9.79
N GLN A 172 14.54 -2.68 -9.68
CA GLN A 172 15.36 -3.53 -10.54
C GLN A 172 14.66 -3.94 -11.85
N ALA A 173 13.37 -3.64 -11.99
CA ALA A 173 12.63 -3.99 -13.20
C ALA A 173 13.12 -3.15 -14.40
N ASP A 174 13.57 -3.84 -15.44
CA ASP A 174 13.96 -3.23 -16.72
C ASP A 174 12.78 -2.47 -17.36
N ALA A 175 11.55 -2.94 -17.13
CA ALA A 175 10.32 -2.28 -17.53
C ALA A 175 9.82 -1.33 -16.42
N ASP A 176 9.18 -0.24 -16.82
CA ASP A 176 8.48 0.67 -15.89
C ASP A 176 7.22 0.05 -15.26
N VAL A 177 6.82 -1.11 -15.77
CA VAL A 177 5.64 -1.87 -15.34
C VAL A 177 6.06 -3.32 -15.08
N LEU A 178 5.81 -3.80 -13.88
CA LEU A 178 6.01 -5.18 -13.47
C LEU A 178 4.65 -5.90 -13.40
N SER A 179 4.59 -7.13 -13.91
CA SER A 179 3.39 -7.96 -13.73
C SER A 179 3.28 -8.39 -12.27
N CYS A 180 2.10 -8.20 -11.68
CA CYS A 180 1.84 -8.66 -10.30
C CYS A 180 2.00 -10.17 -10.17
N ALA A 181 1.68 -10.95 -11.21
CA ALA A 181 1.86 -12.40 -11.21
C ALA A 181 3.34 -12.81 -11.14
N GLN A 182 4.23 -12.11 -11.85
CA GLN A 182 5.67 -12.36 -11.79
C GLN A 182 6.25 -12.01 -10.41
N LEU A 183 5.78 -10.90 -9.84
CA LEU A 183 6.17 -10.47 -8.50
C LEU A 183 5.72 -11.48 -7.44
N LEU A 184 4.46 -11.93 -7.51
CA LEU A 184 3.92 -12.98 -6.64
C LEU A 184 4.71 -14.29 -6.76
N GLY A 185 5.05 -14.71 -7.99
CA GLY A 185 5.93 -15.86 -8.21
C GLY A 185 7.27 -15.72 -7.48
N SER A 186 7.90 -14.54 -7.57
CA SER A 186 9.16 -14.27 -6.87
C SER A 186 9.03 -14.24 -5.34
N MET A 187 7.87 -13.84 -4.82
CA MET A 187 7.58 -13.84 -3.38
C MET A 187 7.38 -15.27 -2.86
N LEU A 188 6.71 -16.14 -3.62
CA LEU A 188 6.48 -17.54 -3.26
C LEU A 188 7.77 -18.35 -3.07
N GLU A 189 8.86 -17.93 -3.73
CA GLU A 189 10.18 -18.54 -3.61
C GLU A 189 10.93 -18.14 -2.32
N GLN A 190 10.39 -17.19 -1.54
CA GLN A 190 11.05 -16.67 -0.35
C GLN A 190 10.67 -17.46 0.90
N GLU A 191 11.66 -17.75 1.76
CA GLU A 191 11.44 -18.49 3.02
C GLU A 191 10.48 -17.78 3.98
N TRP A 192 10.40 -16.44 3.91
CA TRP A 192 9.50 -15.64 4.74
C TRP A 192 8.04 -15.67 4.26
N TYR A 193 7.75 -16.18 3.06
CA TYR A 193 6.42 -16.09 2.46
C TYR A 193 5.29 -16.72 3.29
N PRO A 194 5.46 -17.93 3.90
CA PRO A 194 4.39 -18.52 4.71
C PRO A 194 4.02 -17.65 5.92
N VAL A 195 5.01 -17.03 6.56
CA VAL A 195 4.80 -16.13 7.71
C VAL A 195 4.09 -14.86 7.24
N PHE A 196 4.53 -14.27 6.13
CA PHE A 196 3.88 -13.12 5.52
C PHE A 196 2.40 -13.42 5.19
N TYR A 197 2.13 -14.55 4.55
CA TYR A 197 0.77 -14.95 4.19
C TYR A 197 -0.12 -15.10 5.41
N GLN A 198 0.39 -15.70 6.50
CA GLN A 198 -0.34 -15.78 7.76
C GLN A 198 -0.63 -14.39 8.34
N SER A 199 0.33 -13.47 8.32
CA SER A 199 0.14 -12.09 8.78
C SER A 199 -0.96 -11.35 8.00
N LEU A 200 -1.12 -11.62 6.70
CA LEU A 200 -2.24 -11.07 5.92
C LEU A 200 -3.59 -11.60 6.42
N GLN A 201 -3.68 -12.91 6.68
CA GLN A 201 -4.89 -13.54 7.19
C GLN A 201 -5.26 -13.03 8.58
N ASP A 202 -4.27 -12.93 9.48
CA ASP A 202 -4.46 -12.44 10.84
C ASP A 202 -4.91 -10.97 10.84
N PHE A 203 -4.30 -10.13 9.98
CA PHE A 203 -4.72 -8.75 9.81
C PHE A 203 -6.17 -8.67 9.30
N HIS A 204 -6.53 -9.46 8.29
CA HIS A 204 -7.90 -9.51 7.76
C HIS A 204 -8.90 -9.91 8.86
N VAL A 205 -8.63 -10.99 9.61
CA VAL A 205 -9.49 -11.47 10.70
C VAL A 205 -9.59 -10.46 11.84
N SER A 206 -8.54 -9.67 12.11
CA SER A 206 -8.57 -8.66 13.18
C SER A 206 -9.55 -7.52 12.92
N ARG A 207 -9.88 -7.25 11.64
CA ARG A 207 -10.74 -6.13 11.23
C ARG A 207 -12.12 -6.56 10.74
N TYR A 208 -12.24 -7.76 10.19
CA TYR A 208 -13.47 -8.26 9.57
C TYR A 208 -14.12 -9.40 10.37
N PRO A 209 -15.46 -9.49 10.44
CA PRO A 209 -16.44 -8.67 9.74
C PRO A 209 -16.45 -7.22 10.22
N LEU A 210 -16.65 -6.29 9.29
CA LEU A 210 -16.59 -4.88 9.62
C LEU A 210 -17.76 -4.51 10.52
N SER A 211 -17.47 -3.86 11.65
CA SER A 211 -18.50 -3.49 12.62
C SER A 211 -18.31 -2.08 13.14
N LYS A 212 -19.41 -1.47 13.59
CA LYS A 212 -19.37 -0.15 14.23
C LYS A 212 -18.43 -0.15 15.44
N VAL A 213 -18.48 -1.20 16.26
CA VAL A 213 -17.65 -1.36 17.46
C VAL A 213 -16.18 -1.47 17.07
N GLY A 214 -15.83 -2.33 16.11
CA GLY A 214 -14.45 -2.46 15.62
C GLY A 214 -13.89 -1.15 15.07
N LEU A 215 -14.65 -0.45 14.22
CA LEU A 215 -14.26 0.87 13.69
C LEU A 215 -14.04 1.94 14.79
N THR A 216 -14.69 1.80 15.95
CA THR A 216 -14.50 2.72 17.07
C THR A 216 -13.40 2.30 18.03
N LEU A 217 -13.15 1.00 18.22
CA LEU A 217 -12.07 0.47 19.07
C LEU A 217 -10.68 0.86 18.54
N GLU A 218 -10.58 1.07 17.23
CA GLU A 218 -9.34 1.53 16.60
C GLU A 218 -8.94 2.95 17.05
N LEU A 219 -9.84 3.73 17.66
CA LEU A 219 -9.59 5.11 18.06
C LEU A 219 -9.21 5.18 19.55
N PRO A 220 -8.24 6.03 19.93
CA PRO A 220 -7.99 6.33 21.33
C PRO A 220 -9.28 6.79 22.01
N GLU A 221 -9.49 6.39 23.27
CA GLU A 221 -10.59 6.92 24.07
C GLU A 221 -10.49 8.45 24.04
N MET A 222 -11.56 9.09 23.57
CA MET A 222 -11.64 10.54 23.58
C MET A 222 -11.64 10.99 25.05
N ALA A 223 -10.49 11.47 25.53
CA ALA A 223 -10.40 12.24 26.77
C ALA A 223 -11.12 13.59 26.64
#